data_AF-A0AAD2PUN7-F1
#
_entry.id   AF-A0AAD2PUN7-F1
#
_cell.length_a   1.000
_cell.length_b   1.000
_cell.length_c   1.000
_cell.angle_alpha   90.00
_cell.angle_beta   90.00
_cell.angle_gamma   90.00
#
_symmetry.space_group_name_H-M   'P 1'
#
loop_
_entity.id
_entity.type
_entity.pdbx_description
1 polymer ?
#
loop_
_entity_poly.entity_id
_entity_poly.type
_entity_poly.pdbx_seq_one_letter_code
_entity_poly.pdbx_strand_id
1 'polypeptide(L)'
;MNDVNEVVRDLVVVLAYRPNREGTGESTVWAQHRFYFNSIKRKIDLRKALVNDLCKQIQKWRDEGCEVLLGVDANKDLLVHSPDSIRQRFREHGMEEAILKWHPPPTATHQQNQSNVPIDGIFTTSGVPVLAGGYYAFGEFVEADHRALWIDINLNTALGNFTPQGSTFKPRKLTLLDKRSVTRYLQLVHLGYKEYDIPSHPTKLIQHIESNERQMSLPLARKYNCLHRQMYMARRLAEDNCRTTSSGKVPWSPKLQGASEIN
;
A
#
# COMPACT_ATOMS: atom_id res chain seq x y z
N MET A 1 -5.27 -33.47 15.46
CA MET A 1 -6.11 -32.49 14.72
C MET A 1 -5.39 -31.17 14.83
N ASN A 2 -4.87 -30.65 13.71
CA ASN A 2 -4.16 -29.39 13.70
C ASN A 2 -5.20 -28.28 13.78
N ASP A 3 -5.24 -27.55 14.89
CA ASP A 3 -5.82 -26.20 14.94
C ASP A 3 -4.97 -25.30 14.05
N VAL A 4 -5.30 -25.30 12.76
CA VAL A 4 -4.96 -24.16 11.92
C VAL A 4 -5.87 -23.06 12.43
N ASN A 5 -5.33 -22.10 13.18
CA ASN A 5 -5.97 -20.82 13.42
C ASN A 5 -6.28 -20.20 12.06
N GLU A 6 -7.43 -20.56 11.50
CA GLU A 6 -7.93 -20.02 10.26
C GLU A 6 -8.22 -18.55 10.58
N VAL A 7 -7.42 -17.66 10.01
CA VAL A 7 -7.63 -16.23 10.18
C VAL A 7 -8.93 -15.92 9.45
N VAL A 8 -10.04 -15.90 10.19
CA VAL A 8 -11.32 -15.41 9.69
C VAL A 8 -11.13 -13.94 9.33
N ARG A 9 -11.51 -13.59 8.11
CA ARG A 9 -11.41 -12.22 7.58
C ARG A 9 -12.81 -11.75 7.24
N ASP A 10 -13.35 -10.86 8.05
CA ASP A 10 -14.66 -10.26 7.74
C ASP A 10 -14.53 -9.15 6.70
N LEU A 11 -13.42 -8.39 6.75
CA LEU A 11 -13.14 -7.26 5.86
C LEU A 11 -11.69 -7.31 5.34
N VAL A 12 -11.52 -7.22 4.03
CA VAL A 12 -10.23 -7.08 3.36
C VAL A 12 -10.07 -5.66 2.85
N VAL A 13 -9.04 -4.97 3.35
CA VAL A 13 -8.68 -3.62 2.91
C VAL A 13 -7.49 -3.69 1.95
N VAL A 14 -7.65 -3.14 0.75
CA VAL A 14 -6.67 -3.23 -0.33
C VAL A 14 -6.38 -1.84 -0.88
N LEU A 15 -5.11 -1.57 -1.13
CA LEU A 15 -4.66 -0.43 -1.93
C LEU A 15 -4.01 -0.95 -3.21
N ALA A 16 -4.44 -0.44 -4.35
CA ALA A 16 -3.94 -0.83 -5.66
C ALA A 16 -3.39 0.38 -6.42
N TYR A 17 -2.28 0.17 -7.13
CA TYR A 17 -1.71 1.14 -8.05
C TYR A 17 -1.67 0.54 -9.45
N ARG A 18 -2.36 1.18 -10.39
CA ARG A 18 -2.34 0.78 -11.79
C ARG A 18 -1.24 1.51 -12.53
N PRO A 19 -0.23 0.81 -13.08
CA PRO A 19 0.90 1.48 -13.69
C PRO A 19 0.45 2.39 -14.82
N ASN A 20 1.13 3.54 -14.93
CA ASN A 20 1.09 4.36 -16.12
C ASN A 20 1.52 3.55 -17.36
N ARG A 21 1.19 4.06 -18.56
CA ARG A 21 1.64 3.44 -19.81
C ARG A 21 3.17 3.39 -19.87
N GLU A 22 3.69 2.63 -20.82
CA GLU A 22 5.13 2.53 -21.06
C GLU A 22 5.80 3.90 -21.06
N GLY A 23 6.71 4.09 -20.10
CA GLY A 23 7.58 5.25 -20.00
C GLY A 23 9.01 4.90 -20.38
N THR A 24 9.87 5.91 -20.44
CA THR A 24 11.28 5.77 -20.82
C THR A 24 12.20 5.32 -19.68
N GLY A 25 11.73 5.33 -18.43
CA GLY A 25 12.54 5.01 -17.26
C GLY A 25 12.56 3.52 -16.91
N GLU A 26 13.76 2.97 -16.74
CA GLU A 26 13.98 1.57 -16.32
C GLU A 26 13.52 1.28 -14.88
N SER A 27 13.41 2.32 -14.05
CA SER A 27 12.92 2.22 -12.66
C SER A 27 11.39 2.34 -12.55
N THR A 28 10.68 2.58 -13.65
CA THR A 28 9.21 2.74 -13.63
C THR A 28 8.51 1.45 -13.19
N VAL A 29 7.35 1.57 -12.54
CA VAL A 29 6.52 0.40 -12.18
C VAL A 29 6.18 -0.44 -13.41
N TRP A 30 5.96 0.21 -14.56
CA TRP A 30 5.76 -0.47 -15.84
C TRP A 30 6.97 -1.36 -16.20
N ALA A 31 8.19 -0.83 -16.16
CA ALA A 31 9.40 -1.59 -16.47
C ALA A 31 9.60 -2.77 -15.51
N GLN A 32 9.36 -2.56 -14.21
CA GLN A 32 9.46 -3.61 -13.19
C GLN A 32 8.44 -4.75 -13.44
N HIS A 33 7.18 -4.40 -13.70
CA HIS A 33 6.14 -5.37 -14.04
C HIS A 33 6.44 -6.10 -15.36
N ARG A 34 6.91 -5.38 -16.39
CA ARG A 34 7.32 -5.95 -17.69
C ARG A 34 8.42 -6.98 -17.49
N PHE A 35 9.44 -6.65 -16.70
CA PHE A 35 10.54 -7.56 -16.38
C PHE A 35 10.03 -8.85 -15.71
N TYR A 36 9.19 -8.72 -14.67
CA TYR A 36 8.62 -9.88 -13.99
C TYR A 36 7.76 -10.73 -14.94
N PHE A 37 6.87 -10.12 -15.72
CA PHE A 37 5.97 -10.83 -16.63
C PHE A 37 6.72 -11.58 -17.72
N ASN A 38 7.79 -10.98 -18.26
CA ASN A 38 8.68 -11.64 -19.20
C ASN A 38 9.36 -12.87 -18.58
N SER A 39 9.81 -12.77 -17.33
CA SER A 39 10.46 -13.90 -16.63
C SER A 39 9.55 -15.12 -16.45
N ILE A 40 8.24 -14.89 -16.29
CA ILE A 40 7.22 -15.95 -16.20
C ILE A 40 6.53 -16.22 -17.55
N LYS A 41 7.04 -15.65 -18.64
CA LYS A 41 6.51 -15.79 -20.01
C LYS A 41 5.02 -15.41 -20.15
N ARG A 42 4.52 -14.51 -19.31
CA ARG A 42 3.13 -14.06 -19.32
C ARG A 42 2.94 -12.90 -20.31
N LYS A 43 2.42 -13.21 -21.50
CA LYS A 43 2.18 -12.22 -22.57
C LYS A 43 0.79 -11.58 -22.45
N ILE A 44 0.71 -10.45 -21.76
CA ILE A 44 -0.51 -9.65 -21.61
C ILE A 44 -0.14 -8.19 -21.33
N ASP A 45 -1.00 -7.25 -21.73
CA ASP A 45 -0.88 -5.86 -21.28
C ASP A 45 -0.90 -5.78 -19.75
N LEU A 46 0.09 -5.10 -19.17
CA LEU A 46 0.30 -5.07 -17.72
C LEU A 46 -0.87 -4.43 -16.97
N ARG A 47 -1.54 -3.46 -17.59
CA ARG A 47 -2.67 -2.77 -16.99
C ARG A 47 -3.94 -3.61 -17.04
N LYS A 48 -4.12 -4.39 -18.11
CA LYS A 48 -5.18 -5.42 -18.21
C LYS A 48 -4.94 -6.54 -17.21
N ALA A 49 -3.69 -7.00 -17.06
CA ALA A 49 -3.35 -8.03 -16.09
C ALA A 49 -3.68 -7.62 -14.66
N LEU A 50 -3.31 -6.40 -14.25
CA LEU A 50 -3.67 -5.91 -12.92
C LEU A 50 -5.18 -5.97 -12.68
N VAL A 51 -5.99 -5.43 -13.61
CA VAL A 51 -7.45 -5.42 -13.45
C VAL A 51 -8.00 -6.85 -13.42
N ASN A 52 -7.53 -7.73 -14.32
CA ASN A 52 -7.97 -9.13 -14.37
C ASN A 52 -7.61 -9.89 -13.08
N ASP A 53 -6.38 -9.75 -12.59
CA ASP A 53 -5.92 -10.45 -11.40
C ASP A 53 -6.58 -9.91 -10.14
N LEU A 54 -6.74 -8.59 -10.05
CA LEU A 54 -7.45 -7.95 -8.95
C LEU A 54 -8.92 -8.35 -8.91
N CYS A 55 -9.60 -8.40 -10.06
CA CYS A 55 -10.99 -8.91 -10.13
C CYS A 55 -11.09 -10.35 -9.63
N LYS A 56 -10.19 -11.24 -10.09
CA LYS A 56 -10.14 -12.64 -9.62
C LYS A 56 -9.88 -12.72 -8.12
N GLN A 57 -9.01 -11.87 -7.59
CA GLN A 57 -8.69 -11.87 -6.17
C GLN A 57 -9.85 -11.32 -5.32
N ILE A 58 -10.55 -10.30 -5.81
CA ILE A 58 -11.79 -9.79 -5.19
C ILE A 58 -12.85 -10.89 -5.18
N GLN A 59 -13.07 -11.57 -6.31
CA GLN A 59 -14.03 -12.68 -6.37
C GLN A 59 -13.70 -13.74 -5.34
N LYS A 60 -12.43 -14.15 -5.26
CA LYS A 60 -11.98 -15.13 -4.29
C LYS A 60 -12.29 -14.72 -2.85
N TRP A 61 -11.99 -13.48 -2.46
CA TRP A 61 -12.32 -12.99 -1.11
C TRP A 61 -13.82 -13.00 -0.86
N ARG A 62 -14.63 -12.63 -1.85
CA ARG A 62 -16.08 -12.67 -1.74
C ARG A 62 -16.63 -14.09 -1.63
N ASP A 63 -16.06 -15.04 -2.37
CA ASP A 63 -16.40 -16.46 -2.28
C ASP A 63 -16.00 -17.05 -0.91
N GLU A 64 -14.96 -16.51 -0.28
CA GLU A 64 -14.54 -16.80 1.10
C GLU A 64 -15.43 -16.09 2.15
N GLY A 65 -16.44 -15.32 1.74
CA GLY A 65 -17.36 -14.59 2.62
C GLY A 65 -16.82 -13.26 3.15
N CYS A 66 -15.72 -12.75 2.60
CA CYS A 66 -15.14 -11.47 3.01
C CYS A 66 -15.82 -10.30 2.28
N GLU A 67 -16.02 -9.20 3.01
CA GLU A 67 -16.27 -7.90 2.41
C GLU A 67 -14.94 -7.25 1.97
N VAL A 68 -14.98 -6.35 0.97
CA VAL A 68 -13.78 -5.74 0.39
C VAL A 68 -13.92 -4.22 0.33
N LEU A 69 -12.90 -3.53 0.83
CA LEU A 69 -12.66 -2.10 0.63
C LEU A 69 -11.39 -1.94 -0.21
N LEU A 70 -11.52 -1.32 -1.37
CA LEU A 70 -10.44 -1.12 -2.33
C LEU A 70 -10.23 0.37 -2.60
N GLY A 71 -9.08 0.91 -2.19
CA GLY A 71 -8.57 2.17 -2.73
C GLY A 71 -7.72 1.90 -3.96
N VAL A 72 -7.90 2.67 -5.03
CA VAL A 72 -7.12 2.49 -6.27
C VAL A 72 -6.71 3.82 -6.89
N ASP A 73 -5.42 3.96 -7.16
CA ASP A 73 -4.95 4.86 -8.23
C ASP A 73 -5.05 4.07 -9.54
N ALA A 74 -6.08 4.39 -10.32
CA ALA A 74 -6.38 3.68 -11.55
C ALA A 74 -5.54 4.17 -12.75
N ASN A 75 -4.90 5.35 -12.63
CA ASN A 75 -4.28 6.09 -13.73
C ASN A 75 -5.16 6.12 -14.99
N LYS A 76 -6.49 6.12 -14.80
CA LYS A 76 -7.50 5.98 -15.86
C LYS A 76 -8.78 6.62 -15.39
N ASP A 77 -9.42 7.29 -16.34
CA ASP A 77 -10.74 7.89 -16.19
C ASP A 77 -11.75 6.90 -15.60
N LEU A 78 -12.23 7.21 -14.39
CA LEU A 78 -13.27 6.48 -13.68
C LEU A 78 -14.68 6.91 -14.11
N LEU A 79 -14.87 7.90 -14.97
CA LEU A 79 -16.19 8.27 -15.49
C LEU A 79 -16.56 7.47 -16.74
N VAL A 80 -15.60 6.78 -17.37
CA VAL A 80 -15.87 5.97 -18.57
C VAL A 80 -16.86 4.86 -18.24
N HIS A 81 -17.97 4.85 -18.97
CA HIS A 81 -18.95 3.78 -18.96
C HIS A 81 -18.73 2.88 -20.17
N SER A 82 -17.97 1.81 -19.99
CA SER A 82 -17.79 0.75 -20.99
C SER A 82 -17.64 -0.62 -20.32
N PRO A 83 -17.91 -1.73 -21.02
CA PRO A 83 -17.67 -3.09 -20.52
C PRO A 83 -16.26 -3.29 -19.96
N ASP A 84 -15.26 -2.65 -20.57
CA ASP A 84 -13.85 -2.74 -20.17
C ASP A 84 -13.41 -1.68 -19.15
N SER A 85 -14.31 -0.78 -18.72
CA SER A 85 -13.98 0.24 -17.73
C SER A 85 -13.69 -0.40 -16.36
N ILE A 86 -12.77 0.19 -15.60
CA ILE A 86 -12.38 -0.34 -14.28
C ILE A 86 -13.59 -0.43 -13.34
N ARG A 87 -14.46 0.59 -13.34
CA ARG A 87 -15.69 0.58 -12.57
C ARG A 87 -16.63 -0.55 -12.98
N GLN A 88 -16.82 -0.77 -14.28
CA GLN A 88 -17.69 -1.85 -14.75
C GLN A 88 -17.13 -3.22 -14.36
N ARG A 89 -15.82 -3.41 -14.56
CA ARG A 89 -15.12 -4.65 -14.20
C ARG A 89 -15.22 -4.93 -12.70
N PHE A 90 -15.09 -3.91 -11.84
CA PHE A 90 -15.26 -4.08 -10.39
C PHE A 90 -16.73 -4.29 -10.01
N ARG A 91 -17.68 -3.63 -10.68
CA ARG A 91 -19.13 -3.81 -10.48
C ARG A 91 -19.60 -5.23 -10.76
N GLU A 92 -19.06 -5.86 -11.81
CA GLU A 92 -19.30 -7.28 -12.12
C GLU A 92 -18.86 -8.22 -10.99
N HIS A 93 -17.95 -7.76 -10.13
CA HIS A 93 -17.47 -8.49 -8.95
C HIS A 93 -18.07 -7.94 -7.66
N GLY A 94 -19.21 -7.23 -7.74
CA GLY A 94 -20.00 -6.74 -6.59
C GLY A 94 -19.40 -5.56 -5.86
N MET A 95 -18.51 -4.81 -6.50
CA MET A 95 -17.93 -3.58 -5.94
C MET A 95 -18.64 -2.35 -6.52
N GLU A 96 -18.96 -1.38 -5.68
CA GLU A 96 -19.44 -0.07 -6.12
C GLU A 96 -18.40 1.01 -5.82
N GLU A 97 -18.35 2.04 -6.67
CA GLU A 97 -17.54 3.22 -6.36
C GLU A 97 -18.28 4.07 -5.29
N ALA A 98 -17.55 4.45 -4.25
CA ALA A 98 -18.13 4.95 -3.01
C ALA A 98 -18.49 6.44 -3.03
N ILE A 99 -17.79 7.27 -3.81
CA ILE A 99 -17.81 8.74 -3.65
C ILE A 99 -18.50 9.46 -4.81
N LEU A 100 -18.29 9.04 -6.06
CA LEU A 100 -18.75 9.71 -7.28
C LEU A 100 -20.26 9.95 -7.30
N LYS A 101 -21.04 9.03 -6.72
CA LYS A 101 -22.50 9.16 -6.64
C LYS A 101 -22.98 10.33 -5.77
N TRP A 102 -22.14 10.83 -4.87
CA TRP A 102 -22.51 11.86 -3.90
C TRP A 102 -22.04 13.26 -4.29
N HIS A 103 -21.04 13.37 -5.17
CA HIS A 103 -20.38 14.64 -5.50
C HIS A 103 -20.42 14.95 -6.99
N PRO A 104 -21.58 15.31 -7.56
CA PRO A 104 -21.64 15.95 -8.87
C PRO A 104 -21.33 17.47 -8.74
N PRO A 105 -20.48 18.05 -9.62
CA PRO A 105 -19.78 17.42 -10.73
C PRO A 105 -18.53 16.63 -10.28
N PRO A 106 -18.04 15.69 -11.11
CA PRO A 106 -16.84 14.90 -10.80
C PRO A 106 -15.65 15.77 -10.38
N THR A 107 -14.79 15.24 -9.51
CA THR A 107 -13.63 15.97 -8.99
C THR A 107 -12.33 15.36 -9.50
N ALA A 108 -11.46 16.18 -10.09
CA ALA A 108 -10.10 15.79 -10.42
C ALA A 108 -9.31 15.38 -9.16
N THR A 109 -8.74 14.18 -9.20
CA THR A 109 -7.96 13.63 -8.08
C THR A 109 -6.45 13.84 -8.23
N HIS A 110 -5.98 14.33 -9.39
CA HIS A 110 -4.57 14.66 -9.64
C HIS A 110 -4.42 16.13 -10.05
N GLN A 111 -3.35 16.78 -9.59
CA GLN A 111 -3.16 18.24 -9.75
C GLN A 111 -2.99 18.69 -11.21
N GLN A 112 -2.47 17.82 -12.08
CA GLN A 112 -2.27 18.14 -13.50
C GLN A 112 -3.48 17.78 -14.36
N ASN A 113 -4.58 17.38 -13.73
CA ASN A 113 -5.79 17.02 -14.44
C ASN A 113 -6.48 18.27 -15.00
N GLN A 114 -6.57 18.35 -16.33
CA GLN A 114 -7.19 19.48 -17.04
C GLN A 114 -8.64 19.23 -17.44
N SER A 115 -9.20 18.05 -17.14
CA SER A 115 -10.51 17.60 -17.62
C SER A 115 -11.50 17.29 -16.50
N ASN A 116 -11.12 17.61 -15.25
CA ASN A 116 -11.89 17.30 -14.04
C ASN A 116 -12.26 15.80 -13.90
N VAL A 117 -11.38 14.93 -14.37
CA VAL A 117 -11.60 13.48 -14.44
C VAL A 117 -10.97 12.79 -13.22
N PRO A 118 -11.72 12.10 -12.36
CA PRO A 118 -11.14 11.31 -11.28
C PRO A 118 -10.38 10.10 -11.85
N ILE A 119 -9.16 9.91 -11.38
CA ILE A 119 -8.32 8.72 -11.65
C ILE A 119 -8.05 7.89 -10.40
N ASP A 120 -8.41 8.41 -9.23
CA ASP A 120 -8.37 7.72 -7.95
C ASP A 120 -9.80 7.45 -7.48
N GLY A 121 -10.03 6.29 -6.87
CA GLY A 121 -11.35 5.90 -6.41
C GLY A 121 -11.31 4.97 -5.21
N ILE A 122 -12.38 5.01 -4.42
CA ILE A 122 -12.62 4.04 -3.35
C ILE A 122 -13.81 3.17 -3.77
N PHE A 123 -13.64 1.87 -3.67
CA PHE A 123 -14.62 0.87 -4.04
C PHE A 123 -14.96 0.00 -2.85
N THR A 124 -16.24 -0.32 -2.67
CA THR A 124 -16.73 -1.13 -1.55
C THR A 124 -17.69 -2.20 -2.04
N THR A 125 -17.66 -3.38 -1.42
CA THR A 125 -18.75 -4.36 -1.51
C THR A 125 -19.98 -3.87 -0.71
N SER A 126 -21.13 -4.50 -0.95
CA SER A 126 -22.41 -4.08 -0.35
C SER A 126 -22.46 -4.20 1.19
N GLY A 127 -21.67 -5.07 1.81
CA GLY A 127 -21.61 -5.20 3.27
C GLY A 127 -20.74 -4.13 3.94
N VAL A 128 -20.13 -3.21 3.19
CA VAL A 128 -19.41 -2.04 3.72
C VAL A 128 -20.26 -0.78 3.46
N PRO A 129 -21.26 -0.48 4.31
CA PRO A 129 -22.09 0.70 4.13
C PRO A 129 -21.27 1.97 4.34
N VAL A 130 -21.20 2.79 3.30
CA VAL A 130 -20.55 4.10 3.31
C VAL A 130 -21.53 5.12 3.89
N LEU A 131 -21.15 5.78 4.98
CA LEU A 131 -21.95 6.78 5.70
C LEU A 131 -21.74 8.19 5.15
N ALA A 132 -20.49 8.52 4.88
CA ALA A 132 -20.06 9.79 4.31
C ALA A 132 -18.73 9.59 3.58
N GLY A 133 -18.35 10.55 2.74
CA GLY A 133 -17.15 10.43 1.93
C GLY A 133 -16.94 11.65 1.07
N GLY A 134 -15.72 11.85 0.61
CA GLY A 134 -15.37 13.02 -0.19
C GLY A 134 -13.90 13.11 -0.53
N TYR A 135 -13.52 14.32 -0.95
CA TYR A 135 -12.18 14.66 -1.41
C TYR A 135 -11.63 15.79 -0.56
N TYR A 136 -10.37 15.69 -0.15
CA TYR A 136 -9.64 16.83 0.40
C TYR A 136 -9.18 17.79 -0.72
N ALA A 137 -8.83 19.02 -0.36
CA ALA A 137 -8.05 19.88 -1.23
C ALA A 137 -6.64 19.31 -1.47
N PHE A 138 -6.02 19.69 -2.60
CA PHE A 138 -4.62 19.34 -2.86
C PHE A 138 -3.74 19.88 -1.73
N GLY A 139 -2.87 19.02 -1.18
CA GLY A 139 -1.97 19.38 -0.09
C GLY A 139 -2.62 19.57 1.29
N GLU A 140 -3.95 19.41 1.43
CA GLU A 140 -4.62 19.65 2.72
C GLU A 140 -4.32 18.56 3.75
N PHE A 141 -4.38 17.29 3.33
CA PHE A 141 -4.13 16.15 4.22
C PHE A 141 -2.72 15.57 4.06
N VAL A 142 -2.25 15.45 2.82
CA VAL A 142 -0.92 14.96 2.47
C VAL A 142 -0.36 15.86 1.38
N GLU A 143 0.91 16.27 1.53
CA GLU A 143 1.65 16.99 0.48
C GLU A 143 1.97 16.00 -0.66
N ALA A 144 1.04 15.89 -1.60
CA ALA A 144 1.11 15.02 -2.77
C ALA A 144 0.44 15.70 -3.98
N ASP A 145 0.79 15.22 -5.17
CA ASP A 145 0.16 15.62 -6.43
C ASP A 145 -1.23 14.99 -6.64
N HIS A 146 -1.61 14.04 -5.78
CA HIS A 146 -2.97 13.50 -5.69
C HIS A 146 -3.72 14.08 -4.48
N ARG A 147 -5.04 14.19 -4.58
CA ARG A 147 -5.93 14.46 -3.43
C ARG A 147 -6.06 13.21 -2.58
N ALA A 148 -6.13 13.41 -1.27
CA ALA A 148 -6.60 12.35 -0.39
C ALA A 148 -8.13 12.18 -0.54
N LEU A 149 -8.57 10.94 -0.69
CA LEU A 149 -9.97 10.54 -0.67
C LEU A 149 -10.28 9.97 0.71
N TRP A 150 -11.50 10.17 1.21
CA TRP A 150 -11.93 9.62 2.48
C TRP A 150 -13.36 9.07 2.38
N ILE A 151 -13.62 8.06 3.19
CA ILE A 151 -14.96 7.55 3.46
C ILE A 151 -15.09 7.24 4.95
N ASP A 152 -16.29 7.46 5.48
CA ASP A 152 -16.73 6.97 6.77
C ASP A 152 -17.55 5.71 6.56
N ILE A 153 -17.27 4.65 7.32
CA ILE A 153 -17.97 3.37 7.25
C ILE A 153 -18.46 2.97 8.63
N ASN A 154 -19.57 2.23 8.68
CA ASN A 154 -20.01 1.61 9.92
C ASN A 154 -19.19 0.34 10.19
N LEU A 155 -18.22 0.43 11.12
CA LEU A 155 -17.38 -0.71 11.48
C LEU A 155 -18.15 -1.88 12.08
N ASN A 156 -19.23 -1.63 12.82
CA ASN A 156 -20.05 -2.71 13.38
C ASN A 156 -20.69 -3.50 12.25
N THR A 157 -21.23 -2.84 11.23
CA THR A 157 -21.78 -3.55 10.08
C THR A 157 -20.69 -4.25 9.26
N ALA A 158 -19.59 -3.54 8.96
CA ALA A 158 -18.52 -4.05 8.11
C ALA A 158 -17.71 -5.21 8.74
N LEU A 159 -17.73 -5.33 10.07
CA LEU A 159 -17.04 -6.38 10.82
C LEU A 159 -18.01 -7.36 11.51
N GLY A 160 -19.30 -7.39 11.13
CA GLY A 160 -20.24 -8.37 11.70
C GLY A 160 -20.48 -8.23 13.21
N ASN A 161 -20.54 -6.99 13.71
CA ASN A 161 -20.59 -6.58 15.12
C ASN A 161 -19.36 -7.01 15.94
N PHE A 162 -18.29 -7.44 15.27
CA PHE A 162 -17.01 -7.61 15.91
C PHE A 162 -16.49 -6.26 16.38
N THR A 163 -16.28 -6.15 17.69
CA THR A 163 -15.59 -5.01 18.27
C THR A 163 -14.11 -5.37 18.34
N PRO A 164 -13.25 -4.85 17.46
CA PRO A 164 -11.83 -5.13 17.53
C PRO A 164 -11.31 -4.70 18.89
N GLN A 165 -10.68 -5.63 19.61
CA GLN A 165 -9.90 -5.26 20.78
C GLN A 165 -8.82 -4.28 20.32
N GLY A 166 -8.65 -3.19 21.08
CA GLY A 166 -7.68 -2.16 20.75
C GLY A 166 -6.31 -2.79 20.49
N SER A 167 -5.84 -2.74 19.24
CA SER A 167 -4.50 -3.21 18.95
C SER A 167 -3.51 -2.28 19.64
N THR A 168 -2.44 -2.85 20.21
CA THR A 168 -1.32 -2.02 20.65
C THR A 168 -0.64 -1.46 19.41
N PHE A 169 -1.03 -0.27 18.98
CA PHE A 169 -0.28 0.47 17.97
C PHE A 169 1.13 0.68 18.50
N LYS A 170 2.12 0.07 17.85
CA LYS A 170 3.53 0.34 18.12
C LYS A 170 3.92 1.54 17.27
N PRO A 171 4.06 2.75 17.84
CA PRO A 171 4.48 3.91 17.07
C PRO A 171 5.85 3.65 16.44
N ARG A 172 6.06 4.22 15.25
CA ARG A 172 7.39 4.23 14.63
C ARG A 172 8.39 4.87 15.58
N LYS A 173 9.52 4.21 15.79
CA LYS A 173 10.59 4.72 16.66
C LYS A 173 11.35 5.84 15.96
N LEU A 174 11.51 5.73 14.63
CA LEU A 174 12.02 6.79 13.78
C LEU A 174 10.92 7.79 13.47
N THR A 175 11.18 9.04 13.80
CA THR A 175 10.34 10.18 13.43
C THR A 175 11.22 11.26 12.83
N LEU A 176 10.90 11.76 11.64
CA LEU A 176 11.73 12.75 10.93
C LEU A 176 11.84 14.09 11.69
N LEU A 177 10.90 14.36 12.59
CA LEU A 177 10.90 15.55 13.47
C LEU A 177 11.96 15.46 14.59
N ASP A 178 12.34 14.25 15.01
CA ASP A 178 13.32 14.03 16.08
C ASP A 178 14.71 13.81 15.46
N LYS A 179 15.49 14.90 15.40
CA LYS A 179 16.86 14.87 14.87
C LYS A 179 17.75 13.83 15.56
N ARG A 180 17.56 13.56 16.87
CA ARG A 180 18.38 12.58 17.61
C ARG A 180 18.10 11.15 17.14
N SER A 181 16.81 10.82 16.98
CA SER A 181 16.37 9.55 16.43
C SER A 181 16.90 9.35 15.00
N VAL A 182 16.80 10.37 14.15
CA VAL A 182 17.34 10.33 12.78
C VAL A 182 18.85 10.11 12.77
N THR A 183 19.62 10.87 13.57
CA THR A 183 21.08 10.70 13.64
C THR A 183 21.46 9.30 14.11
N ARG A 184 20.82 8.80 15.18
CA ARG A 184 21.11 7.45 15.69
C ARG A 184 20.72 6.35 14.70
N TYR A 185 19.57 6.50 14.03
CA TYR A 185 19.15 5.60 12.96
C TYR A 185 20.22 5.54 11.85
N LEU A 186 20.66 6.70 11.35
CA LEU A 186 21.68 6.76 10.30
C LEU A 186 22.98 6.11 10.75
N GLN A 187 23.45 6.35 11.98
CA GLN A 187 24.63 5.70 12.53
C GLN A 187 24.50 4.17 12.54
N LEU A 188 23.37 3.64 13.02
CA LEU A 188 23.12 2.20 13.06
C LEU A 188 23.03 1.58 11.65
N VAL A 189 22.41 2.28 10.70
CA VAL A 189 22.38 1.84 9.29
C VAL A 189 23.79 1.78 8.72
N HIS A 190 24.64 2.79 8.95
CA HIS A 190 26.01 2.80 8.45
C HIS A 190 26.84 1.66 9.07
N LEU A 191 26.66 1.37 10.37
CA LEU A 191 27.31 0.25 11.03
C LEU A 191 26.87 -1.09 10.41
N GLY A 192 25.57 -1.31 10.26
CA GLY A 192 25.06 -2.54 9.63
C GLY A 192 25.49 -2.68 8.17
N TYR A 193 25.57 -1.56 7.43
CA TYR A 193 26.09 -1.58 6.07
C TYR A 193 27.57 -1.92 6.01
N LYS A 194 28.38 -1.46 6.97
CA LYS A 194 29.79 -1.84 7.08
C LYS A 194 29.96 -3.32 7.43
N GLU A 195 29.13 -3.85 8.32
CA GLU A 195 29.15 -5.27 8.73
C GLU A 195 28.91 -6.22 7.54
N TYR A 196 27.94 -5.90 6.68
CA TYR A 196 27.67 -6.67 5.47
C TYR A 196 28.51 -6.23 4.25
N ASP A 197 29.47 -5.32 4.43
CA ASP A 197 30.28 -4.73 3.35
C ASP A 197 29.41 -4.21 2.17
N ILE A 198 28.22 -3.68 2.50
CA ILE A 198 27.24 -3.20 1.53
C ILE A 198 27.85 -2.21 0.54
N PRO A 199 28.71 -1.24 0.91
CA PRO A 199 29.23 -0.29 -0.07
C PRO A 199 30.04 -0.90 -1.22
N SER A 200 30.74 -2.02 -0.99
CA SER A 200 31.58 -2.63 -2.02
C SER A 200 30.79 -3.54 -2.98
N HIS A 201 29.67 -4.09 -2.52
CA HIS A 201 28.92 -5.12 -3.23
C HIS A 201 28.17 -4.62 -4.48
N PRO A 202 27.44 -3.48 -4.46
CA PRO A 202 26.80 -2.89 -5.63
C PRO A 202 27.82 -2.58 -6.73
N THR A 203 28.96 -1.99 -6.38
CA THR A 203 30.00 -1.63 -7.36
C THR A 203 30.51 -2.86 -8.08
N LYS A 204 30.84 -3.94 -7.35
CA LYS A 204 31.27 -5.22 -7.94
C LYS A 204 30.16 -5.85 -8.79
N LEU A 205 28.91 -5.75 -8.35
CA LEU A 205 27.77 -6.28 -9.09
C LEU A 205 27.55 -5.52 -10.41
N ILE A 206 27.60 -4.18 -10.36
CA ILE A 206 27.48 -3.30 -11.53
C ILE A 206 28.61 -3.59 -12.53
N GLN A 207 29.86 -3.59 -12.07
CA GLN A 207 31.02 -3.89 -12.93
C GLN A 207 30.88 -5.25 -13.62
N HIS A 208 30.42 -6.27 -12.90
CA HIS A 208 30.24 -7.60 -13.46
C HIS A 208 29.07 -7.68 -14.45
N ILE A 209 28.01 -6.89 -14.27
CA ILE A 209 26.91 -6.78 -15.24
C ILE A 209 27.41 -6.04 -16.50
N GLU A 210 28.13 -4.94 -16.31
CA GLU A 210 28.70 -4.14 -17.41
C GLU A 210 29.70 -4.93 -18.26
N SER A 211 30.51 -5.79 -17.63
CA SER A 211 31.47 -6.65 -18.32
C SER A 211 30.83 -7.86 -19.03
N ASN A 212 29.57 -8.18 -18.73
CA ASN A 212 28.86 -9.35 -19.29
C ASN A 212 27.62 -8.90 -20.08
N GLU A 213 27.84 -8.08 -21.12
CA GLU A 213 26.80 -7.63 -22.06
C GLU A 213 25.57 -6.98 -21.41
N ARG A 214 25.69 -6.46 -20.19
CA ARG A 214 24.58 -5.92 -19.39
C ARG A 214 23.49 -6.96 -19.12
N GLN A 215 23.83 -8.24 -19.05
CA GLN A 215 22.88 -9.31 -18.76
C GLN A 215 22.81 -9.62 -17.26
N MET A 216 21.59 -9.63 -16.72
CA MET A 216 21.33 -10.07 -15.35
C MET A 216 21.15 -11.60 -15.32
N SER A 217 22.21 -12.34 -14.99
CA SER A 217 22.11 -13.79 -14.79
C SER A 217 21.37 -14.15 -13.50
N LEU A 218 20.80 -15.36 -13.42
CA LEU A 218 20.11 -15.85 -12.21
C LEU A 218 20.98 -15.79 -10.94
N PRO A 219 22.27 -16.17 -10.97
CA PRO A 219 23.17 -16.00 -9.82
C PRO A 219 23.34 -14.54 -9.39
N LEU A 220 23.45 -13.60 -10.35
CA LEU A 220 23.59 -12.18 -10.05
C LEU A 220 22.31 -11.60 -9.44
N ALA A 221 21.15 -11.98 -9.98
CA ALA A 221 19.85 -11.61 -9.42
C ALA A 221 19.69 -12.12 -7.97
N ARG A 222 20.13 -13.36 -7.69
CA ARG A 222 20.15 -13.90 -6.32
C ARG A 222 21.08 -13.10 -5.40
N LYS A 223 22.28 -12.75 -5.88
CA LYS A 223 23.23 -11.93 -5.12
C LYS A 223 22.67 -10.54 -4.81
N TYR A 224 22.05 -9.89 -5.80
CA TYR A 224 21.33 -8.63 -5.62
C TYR A 224 20.23 -8.74 -4.57
N ASN A 225 19.37 -9.75 -4.68
CA ASN A 225 18.26 -9.96 -3.73
C ASN A 225 18.76 -10.25 -2.30
N CYS A 226 19.87 -10.98 -2.16
CA CYS A 226 20.52 -11.20 -0.87
C CYS A 226 21.02 -9.89 -0.27
N LEU A 227 21.72 -9.08 -1.07
CA LEU A 227 22.22 -7.77 -0.67
C LEU A 227 21.08 -6.84 -0.26
N HIS A 228 20.01 -6.78 -1.05
CA HIS A 228 18.82 -6.00 -0.76
C HIS A 228 18.20 -6.42 0.59
N ARG A 229 18.11 -7.73 0.85
CA ARG A 229 17.62 -8.26 2.13
C ARG A 229 18.51 -7.84 3.30
N GLN A 230 19.83 -7.90 3.15
CA GLN A 230 20.77 -7.43 4.18
C GLN A 230 20.58 -5.93 4.47
N MET A 231 20.48 -5.10 3.43
CA MET A 231 20.20 -3.66 3.57
C MET A 231 18.87 -3.39 4.27
N TYR A 232 17.82 -4.17 3.93
CA TYR A 232 16.52 -4.08 4.59
C TYR A 232 16.61 -4.43 6.07
N MET A 233 17.28 -5.53 6.43
CA MET A 233 17.45 -5.96 7.81
C MET A 233 18.23 -4.94 8.64
N ALA A 234 19.32 -4.38 8.09
CA ALA A 234 20.08 -3.31 8.75
C ALA A 234 19.20 -2.09 9.06
N ARG A 235 18.36 -1.66 8.11
CA ARG A 235 17.41 -0.55 8.32
C ARG A 235 16.33 -0.87 9.35
N ARG A 236 15.80 -2.10 9.36
CA ARG A 236 14.81 -2.55 10.36
C ARG A 236 15.39 -2.55 11.77
N LEU A 237 16.58 -3.14 11.94
CA LEU A 237 17.28 -3.14 13.23
C LEU A 237 17.62 -1.72 13.68
N ALA A 238 18.03 -0.85 12.75
CA ALA A 238 18.28 0.55 13.06
C ALA A 238 17.02 1.27 13.54
N GLU A 239 15.86 1.08 12.87
CA GLU A 239 14.56 1.62 13.32
C GLU A 239 14.25 1.12 14.74
N ASP A 240 14.39 -0.17 15.00
CA ASP A 240 14.06 -0.78 16.29
C ASP A 240 14.94 -0.26 17.44
N ASN A 241 16.14 0.23 17.15
CA ASN A 241 17.15 0.65 18.13
C ASN A 241 17.49 2.16 18.10
N CYS A 242 16.87 2.93 17.21
CA CYS A 242 17.16 4.37 17.07
C CYS A 242 16.62 5.19 18.25
N ARG A 243 15.64 4.68 18.99
CA ARG A 243 15.05 5.33 20.17
C ARG A 243 14.29 4.33 21.03
N THR A 244 14.21 4.60 22.32
CA THR A 244 13.27 3.95 23.24
C THR A 244 11.98 4.75 23.31
N THR A 245 10.84 4.07 23.11
CA THR A 245 9.51 4.67 23.32
C THR A 245 9.05 4.26 24.71
N SER A 246 8.85 5.22 25.61
CA SER A 246 8.23 4.95 26.90
C SER A 246 6.72 5.11 26.76
N SER A 247 6.01 4.02 26.52
CA SER A 247 4.55 3.98 26.51
C SER A 247 4.04 3.72 27.92
N GLY A 248 3.83 4.80 28.68
CA GLY A 248 3.08 4.76 29.94
C GLY A 248 3.91 4.95 31.21
N LYS A 249 4.07 6.22 31.60
CA LYS A 249 3.86 6.76 32.96
C LYS A 249 3.73 8.28 32.87
N VAL A 250 2.85 8.79 32.00
CA VAL A 250 2.50 10.21 32.01
C VAL A 250 1.21 10.34 32.83
N PRO A 251 1.24 10.94 34.04
CA PRO A 251 0.04 11.19 34.82
C PRO A 251 -0.72 12.35 34.17
N TRP A 252 -1.52 12.07 33.15
CA TRP A 252 -2.43 13.08 32.62
C TRP A 252 -3.76 12.49 32.17
N SER A 253 -4.70 12.52 33.13
CA SER A 253 -6.17 12.53 33.02
C SER A 253 -6.80 11.56 34.03
N PRO A 254 -7.14 12.03 35.26
CA PRO A 254 -7.88 11.24 36.25
C PRO A 254 -9.23 10.72 35.71
N LYS A 255 -9.83 11.43 34.73
CA LYS A 255 -11.12 11.05 34.13
C LYS A 255 -11.08 9.73 33.36
N LEU A 256 -9.91 9.31 32.85
CA LEU A 256 -9.79 8.05 32.11
C LEU A 256 -9.52 6.83 33.02
N GLN A 257 -8.96 7.05 34.21
CA GLN A 257 -8.73 5.96 35.19
C GLN A 257 -10.05 5.46 35.80
N GLY A 258 -10.99 6.37 36.10
CA GLY A 258 -12.30 5.98 36.63
C GLY A 258 -13.14 5.12 35.67
N ALA A 259 -12.84 5.14 34.36
CA ALA A 259 -13.52 4.32 33.37
C ALA A 259 -12.89 2.92 33.21
N SER A 260 -11.62 2.73 33.59
CA SER A 260 -10.95 1.42 33.54
C SER A 260 -11.14 0.58 34.81
N GLU A 261 -11.61 1.20 35.90
CA GLU A 261 -11.85 0.53 37.20
C GLU A 261 -13.32 0.09 37.38
N ILE A 262 -14.16 0.29 36.37
CA ILE A 262 -15.54 -0.22 36.33
C ILE A 262 -15.61 -1.27 35.21
N ASN A 263 -15.00 -2.43 35.47
CA ASN A 263 -15.32 -3.74 34.89
C ASN A 263 -14.78 -4.83 35.80
#